data_AF-I2GW78-F1
#
_entry.id   AF-I2GW78-F1
#
_cell.length_a   1.000
_cell.length_b   1.000
_cell.length_c   1.000
_cell.angle_alpha   90.00
_cell.angle_beta   90.00
_cell.angle_gamma   90.00
#
_symmetry.space_group_name_H-M   'P 1'
#
loop_
_entity.id
_entity.type
_entity.pdbx_description
1 polymer ?
#
loop_
_entity_poly.entity_id
_entity_poly.type
_entity_poly.pdbx_seq_one_letter_code
_entity_poly.pdbx_strand_id
1 'polypeptide(L)' 'MKSAPFLFGRILDPFLAVNIGIVSYWLYEKRANRPNEKLLYNRLFKQKDV' A
#
# COMPACT_ATOMS: atom_id res chain seq x y z
N MET A 1 -10.99 -12.63 -31.51
CA MET A 1 -10.08 -11.89 -30.61
C MET A 1 -9.16 -12.90 -29.93
N LYS A 2 -7.84 -12.84 -30.14
CA LYS A 2 -6.89 -13.72 -29.44
C LYS A 2 -6.74 -13.21 -28.02
N SER A 3 -7.15 -14.00 -27.04
CA SER A 3 -6.96 -13.68 -25.62
C SER A 3 -5.45 -13.69 -25.33
N ALA A 4 -4.96 -12.63 -24.68
CA ALA A 4 -3.54 -12.44 -24.40
C ALA A 4 -3.27 -12.58 -22.88
N PRO A 5 -3.18 -13.82 -22.36
CA PRO A 5 -3.16 -14.10 -20.92
C PRO A 5 -1.93 -13.53 -20.21
N PHE A 6 -0.82 -13.30 -20.93
CA PHE A 6 0.42 -12.75 -20.39
C PHE A 6 0.31 -11.27 -19.97
N LEU A 7 -0.66 -10.52 -20.50
CA LEU A 7 -0.90 -9.12 -20.10
C LEU A 7 -1.56 -9.01 -18.72
N PHE A 8 -2.37 -10.00 -18.33
CA PHE A 8 -3.03 -10.01 -17.02
C PHE A 8 -2.00 -10.12 -15.89
N GLY A 9 -1.04 -11.05 -16.00
CA GLY A 9 0.03 -11.17 -15.01
C GLY A 9 0.90 -9.91 -14.90
N ARG A 10 1.23 -9.29 -16.04
CA ARG A 10 2.03 -8.06 -16.08
C ARG A 10 1.35 -6.85 -15.41
N ILE A 11 0.03 -6.80 -15.42
CA ILE A 11 -0.73 -5.76 -14.71
C ILE A 11 -0.91 -6.16 -13.24
N LEU A 12 -1.17 -7.44 -12.95
CA LEU A 12 -1.39 -7.90 -11.58
C LEU A 12 -0.14 -7.73 -10.70
N ASP A 13 1.04 -7.97 -11.24
CA ASP A 13 2.33 -7.88 -10.52
C ASP A 13 2.57 -6.52 -9.86
N PRO A 14 2.51 -5.36 -10.56
CA PRO A 14 2.71 -4.06 -9.92
C PRO A 14 1.62 -3.72 -8.91
N PHE A 15 0.36 -4.09 -9.17
CA PHE A 15 -0.71 -3.91 -8.19
C PHE A 15 -0.44 -4.72 -6.92
N LEU A 16 -0.04 -5.97 -7.06
CA LEU A 16 0.28 -6.84 -5.94
C LEU A 16 1.50 -6.31 -5.17
N ALA A 17 2.56 -5.89 -5.89
CA ALA A 17 3.76 -5.32 -5.28
C ALA A 17 3.45 -4.07 -4.44
N VAL A 18 2.61 -3.17 -4.95
CA VAL A 18 2.17 -1.98 -4.20
C VAL A 18 1.38 -2.36 -2.96
N ASN A 19 0.42 -3.29 -3.07
CA ASN A 19 -0.38 -3.75 -1.94
C ASN A 19 0.49 -4.40 -0.85
N ILE A 20 1.42 -5.27 -1.24
CA ILE A 20 2.37 -5.90 -0.31
C ILE A 20 3.21 -4.82 0.38
N GLY A 21 3.74 -3.85 -0.37
CA GLY A 21 4.52 -2.73 0.19
C GLY A 21 3.75 -1.93 1.23
N ILE A 22 2.48 -1.60 0.95
CA ILE A 22 1.60 -0.87 1.89
C ILE A 22 1.39 -1.69 3.17
N VAL A 23 1.03 -2.98 3.04
CA VAL A 23 0.76 -3.85 4.19
C VAL A 23 2.02 -4.07 5.02
N SER A 24 3.17 -4.30 4.37
CA SER A 24 4.46 -4.45 5.04
C SER A 24 4.84 -3.19 5.83
N TYR A 25 4.65 -2.01 5.25
CA TYR A 25 4.95 -0.75 5.91
C TYR A 25 4.01 -0.49 7.11
N TRP A 26 2.71 -0.74 6.94
CA TRP A 26 1.74 -0.62 8.03
C TRP A 26 2.05 -1.57 9.19
N LEU A 27 2.43 -2.82 8.89
CA LEU A 27 2.82 -3.79 9.90
C LEU A 27 4.11 -3.38 10.63
N TYR A 28 5.08 -2.83 9.90
CA TYR A 28 6.29 -2.26 10.48
C TYR A 28 5.97 -1.13 11.47
N GLU A 29 5.11 -0.17 11.08
CA GLU A 29 4.74 0.94 11.95
C GLU A 29 4.05 0.48 13.24
N LYS A 30 3.17 -0.54 13.14
CA LYS A 30 2.54 -1.16 14.32
C LYS A 30 3.55 -1.82 15.26
N ARG A 31 4.54 -2.53 14.71
CA ARG A 31 5.57 -3.22 15.52
C ARG A 31 6.59 -2.26 16.13
N ALA A 32 6.83 -1.12 15.47
CA ALA A 32 7.76 -0.11 15.93
C ALA A 32 7.25 0.73 17.12
N ASN A 33 6.05 0.43 17.67
CA ASN A 33 5.39 1.21 18.74
C ASN A 33 5.38 2.72 18.45
N ARG A 34 5.22 3.09 17.16
CA ARG A 34 5.09 4.50 16.80
C ARG A 34 3.79 5.04 17.38
N PRO A 35 3.81 6.24 18.00
CA PRO A 35 2.58 6.87 18.47
C PRO A 35 1.63 7.03 17.29
N ASN A 36 0.35 6.71 17.48
CA ASN A 36 -0.66 6.69 16.41
C ASN A 36 -0.67 8.00 15.60
N GLU A 37 -0.42 9.14 16.25
CA GLU A 37 -0.35 10.48 15.65
C GLU A 37 0.75 10.64 14.59
N LYS A 38 1.79 9.78 14.63
CA LYS A 38 2.92 9.78 13.70
C LYS A 38 2.82 8.70 12.63
N LEU A 39 1.76 7.90 12.61
CA LEU A 39 1.51 6.95 11.53
C LEU A 39 1.36 7.70 10.20
N LEU A 40 1.99 7.18 9.15
CA LEU A 40 1.93 7.78 7.82
C LEU A 40 0.48 7.95 7.35
N TYR A 41 -0.39 6.97 7.63
CA TYR A 41 -1.83 7.06 7.36
C TYR A 41 -2.46 8.32 7.98
N ASN A 42 -2.20 8.55 9.27
CA ASN A 42 -2.77 9.71 9.96
C ASN A 42 -2.19 11.02 9.40
N ARG A 43 -0.94 11.06 8.94
CA ARG A 43 -0.41 12.27 8.29
C ARG A 43 -1.00 12.52 6.91
N LEU A 44 -1.10 11.49 6.08
CA LEU A 44 -1.56 11.64 4.70
C LEU A 44 -3.06 11.94 4.61
N PHE A 45 -3.86 11.35 5.50
CA PHE A 45 -5.32 11.46 5.42
C PHE A 45 -5.92 12.48 6.40
N LYS A 46 -5.30 12.72 7.56
CA LYS A 46 -5.80 13.71 8.54
C LYS A 46 -5.34 15.14 8.25
N GLN A 47 -4.23 15.32 7.53
CA GLN A 47 -3.75 16.66 7.15
C GLN A 47 -4.59 17.27 6.01
N LYS A 48 -5.44 16.47 5.34
CA LYS A 48 -6.29 16.92 4.24
C LYS A 48 -7.61 17.58 4.71
N ASP A 49 -7.94 17.45 5.99
CA ASP A 49 -9.16 17.98 6.60
C ASP A 49 -8.97 19.35 7.30
N VAL A 50 -7.89 20.08 6.98
CA VAL A 50 -7.62 21.45 7.47
C VAL A 50 -7.47 22.42 6.31
#